data_AF-A0A445EIY5-F1
#
_entry.id   AF-A0A445EIY5-F1
#
_cell.length_a   1.000
_cell.length_b   1.000
_cell.length_c   1.000
_cell.angle_alpha   90.00
_cell.angle_beta   90.00
_cell.angle_gamma   90.00
#
_symmetry.space_group_name_H-M   'P 1'
#
loop_
_entity.id
_entity.type
_entity.pdbx_description
1 polymer ?
#
loop_
_entity_poly.entity_id
_entity_poly.type
_entity_poly.pdbx_seq_one_letter_code
_entity_poly.pdbx_strand_id
1 'polypeptide(L)'
;MEGVVSRIEFLVSQKDILGLQKTTKDNNLSSSSSSWRETTCLMEGSIYGREDDQQALIKTINDNSESRLSVIPIVGMGGVGKTTLAKWAYSVAEGFDLKAWTLPESLCNLYNLQTLMLNGCYCLTKLPNGMHNLGNLQHLDLRSTSLKEMPGGISKLKHLSILYYFVVGKQKDCGIQELGGLSDLKGSFEILKLENVVDVRQAKSARMLEKNHIDNLSLEWGAGDEMVSNTD
;
A
#
# COMPACT_ATOMS: atom_id res chain seq x y z
N MET A 1 18.45 24.21 13.14
CA MET A 1 18.87 22.92 13.73
C MET A 1 18.27 22.68 15.12
N GLU A 2 18.07 23.70 15.97
CA GLU A 2 17.47 23.53 17.31
C GLU A 2 16.06 22.93 17.31
N GLY A 3 15.20 23.28 16.34
CA GLY A 3 13.83 22.76 16.30
C GLY A 3 13.70 21.24 16.04
N VAL A 4 14.67 20.62 15.38
CA VAL A 4 14.68 19.16 15.13
C VAL A 4 15.17 18.43 16.38
N VAL A 5 16.20 18.96 17.04
CA VAL A 5 16.74 18.44 18.30
C VAL A 5 15.67 18.50 19.40
N SER A 6 14.97 19.62 19.57
CA SER A 6 13.90 19.73 20.56
C SER A 6 12.71 18.81 20.25
N ARG A 7 12.46 18.51 18.97
CA ARG A 7 11.43 17.55 18.57
C ARG A 7 11.83 16.12 18.93
N ILE A 8 13.09 15.77 18.70
CA ILE A 8 13.66 14.47 19.09
C ILE A 8 13.67 14.34 20.61
N GLU A 9 14.09 15.35 21.36
CA GLU A 9 14.08 15.37 22.82
C GLU A 9 12.66 15.24 23.39
N PHE A 10 11.68 15.93 22.78
CA PHE A 10 10.28 15.77 23.15
C PHE A 10 9.80 14.33 22.93
N LEU A 11 10.11 13.73 21.77
CA LEU A 11 9.74 12.35 21.46
C LEU A 11 10.46 11.34 22.38
N VAL A 12 11.72 11.59 22.73
CA VAL A 12 12.48 10.80 23.71
C VAL A 12 11.87 10.93 25.11
N SER A 13 11.37 12.11 25.51
CA SER A 13 10.67 12.27 26.80
C SER A 13 9.33 11.52 26.86
N GLN A 14 8.67 11.36 25.70
CA GLN A 14 7.41 10.62 25.59
C GLN A 14 7.62 9.13 25.36
N LYS A 15 8.85 8.68 25.06
CA LYS A 15 9.22 7.27 24.85
C LYS A 15 8.84 6.40 26.05
N ASP A 16 9.08 6.89 27.26
CA ASP A 16 8.79 6.17 28.50
C ASP A 16 7.29 6.10 28.80
N ILE A 17 6.52 7.12 28.36
CA ILE A 17 5.05 7.15 28.46
C ILE A 17 4.41 6.21 27.42
N LEU A 18 5.05 6.05 26.25
CA LEU A 18 4.56 5.24 25.13
C LEU A 18 5.11 3.80 25.13
N GLY A 19 5.94 3.41 26.12
CA GLY A 19 6.46 2.04 26.24
C GLY A 19 7.38 1.60 25.09
N LEU A 20 7.99 2.55 24.36
CA LEU A 20 8.68 2.25 23.11
C LEU A 20 10.05 1.58 23.36
N GLN A 21 10.19 0.33 22.89
CA GLN A 21 11.48 -0.37 22.85
C GLN A 21 12.20 -0.12 21.53
N LYS A 22 13.51 0.19 21.60
CA LYS A 22 14.36 0.37 20.43
C LYS A 22 14.73 -1.01 19.88
N THR A 23 14.24 -1.37 18.71
CA THR A 23 14.72 -2.55 17.97
C THR A 23 15.82 -2.12 17.00
N THR A 24 16.96 -2.82 17.03
CA THR A 24 17.94 -2.78 15.94
C THR A 24 17.41 -3.68 14.83
N LYS A 25 17.26 -3.17 13.61
CA LYS A 25 16.83 -3.97 12.45
C LYS A 25 17.87 -5.07 12.18
N ASP A 26 17.69 -6.23 12.79
CA ASP A 26 18.31 -7.47 12.34
C ASP A 26 17.41 -8.01 11.23
N ASN A 27 17.89 -7.89 9.98
CA ASN A 27 17.20 -8.27 8.75
C ASN A 27 17.04 -9.79 8.57
N ASN A 28 16.45 -10.49 9.54
CA ASN A 28 16.10 -11.90 9.41
C ASN A 28 14.62 -12.11 9.78
N LEU A 29 13.71 -11.53 8.99
CA LEU A 29 12.33 -11.99 8.97
C LEU A 29 12.25 -13.18 8.02
N SER A 30 12.32 -14.37 8.61
CA SER A 30 12.12 -15.66 7.97
C SER A 30 10.85 -15.63 7.10
N SER A 31 11.06 -15.82 5.80
CA SER A 31 10.03 -15.97 4.78
C SER A 31 9.14 -17.18 5.10
N SER A 32 8.10 -16.94 5.89
CA SER A 32 7.02 -17.90 6.01
C SER A 32 6.14 -17.72 4.78
N SER A 33 6.48 -18.47 3.73
CA SER A 33 5.66 -18.64 2.53
C SER A 33 4.31 -19.21 2.94
N SER A 34 3.35 -18.34 3.23
CA SER A 34 1.97 -18.75 3.34
C SER A 34 1.44 -18.90 1.93
N SER A 35 1.49 -20.15 1.44
CA SER A 35 0.84 -20.65 0.24
C SER A 35 -0.67 -20.42 0.36
N TRP A 36 -1.11 -19.22 -0.03
CA TRP A 36 -2.52 -18.95 -0.26
C TRP A 36 -2.79 -19.16 -1.73
N ARG A 37 -3.80 -19.99 -1.99
CA ARG A 37 -4.19 -20.48 -3.31
C ARG A 37 -4.31 -19.32 -4.28
N GLU A 38 -3.29 -19.19 -5.12
CA GLU A 38 -3.41 -18.59 -6.43
C GLU A 38 -4.66 -19.18 -7.10
N THR A 39 -5.35 -18.39 -7.92
CA THR A 39 -6.22 -19.03 -8.92
C THR A 39 -5.29 -19.96 -9.69
N THR A 40 -5.51 -21.27 -9.57
CA THR A 40 -4.59 -22.38 -9.89
C THR A 40 -4.17 -22.50 -11.36
N CYS A 41 -4.21 -21.42 -12.11
CA CYS A 41 -3.43 -21.25 -13.32
C CYS A 41 -2.11 -20.58 -12.91
N LEU A 42 -1.31 -21.30 -12.12
CA LEU A 42 0.14 -21.25 -12.27
C LEU A 42 0.38 -21.44 -13.76
N MET A 43 1.05 -20.49 -14.42
CA MET A 43 1.46 -20.64 -15.81
C MET A 43 2.63 -21.63 -15.87
N GLU A 44 2.38 -22.89 -15.54
CA GLU A 44 3.32 -23.99 -15.76
C GLU A 44 3.02 -24.74 -17.08
N GLY A 45 2.06 -24.25 -17.87
CA GLY A 45 1.69 -24.81 -19.17
C GLY A 45 1.94 -23.86 -20.32
N SER A 46 2.42 -24.40 -21.45
CA SER A 46 2.49 -23.68 -22.72
C SER A 46 1.07 -23.45 -23.27
N ILE A 47 0.79 -22.22 -23.70
CA ILE A 47 -0.48 -21.84 -24.35
C ILE A 47 -0.33 -22.02 -25.85
N TYR A 48 -1.34 -22.61 -26.50
CA TYR A 48 -1.36 -22.88 -27.94
C TYR A 48 -2.65 -22.40 -28.59
N GLY A 49 -2.58 -22.01 -29.87
CA GLY A 49 -3.74 -21.69 -30.72
C GLY A 49 -4.33 -20.29 -30.49
N ARG A 50 -3.59 -19.42 -29.80
CA ARG A 50 -3.95 -18.05 -29.43
C ARG A 50 -2.82 -17.06 -29.77
N GLU A 51 -1.84 -17.49 -30.55
CA GLU A 51 -0.63 -16.73 -30.90
C GLU A 51 -1.00 -15.46 -31.68
N ASP A 52 -1.96 -15.55 -32.60
CA ASP A 52 -2.44 -14.39 -33.38
C ASP A 52 -3.10 -13.34 -32.48
N ASP A 53 -3.97 -13.77 -31.56
CA ASP A 53 -4.61 -12.90 -30.58
C ASP A 53 -3.57 -12.22 -29.68
N GLN A 54 -2.54 -12.97 -29.26
CA GLN A 54 -1.47 -12.46 -28.43
C GLN A 54 -0.62 -11.43 -29.19
N GLN A 55 -0.22 -11.71 -30.43
CA GLN A 55 0.54 -10.78 -31.26
C GLN A 55 -0.25 -9.50 -31.54
N ALA A 56 -1.55 -9.60 -31.80
CA ALA A 56 -2.43 -8.44 -31.96
C ALA A 56 -2.51 -7.58 -30.68
N LEU A 57 -2.60 -8.23 -29.51
CA LEU A 57 -2.57 -7.54 -28.22
C LEU A 57 -1.24 -6.83 -27.97
N ILE A 58 -0.11 -7.52 -28.17
CA ILE A 58 1.23 -6.94 -27.98
C ILE A 58 1.47 -5.78 -28.92
N LYS A 59 1.08 -5.92 -30.19
CA LYS A 59 1.16 -4.83 -31.17
C LYS A 59 0.34 -3.62 -30.72
N THR A 60 -0.90 -3.84 -30.29
CA THR A 60 -1.77 -2.77 -29.78
C THR A 60 -1.15 -2.09 -28.55
N ILE A 61 -0.52 -2.85 -27.65
CA ILE A 61 0.19 -2.31 -26.49
C ILE A 61 1.38 -1.43 -26.92
N ASN A 62 2.20 -1.90 -27.86
CA ASN A 62 3.43 -1.21 -28.28
C ASN A 62 3.17 0.00 -29.18
N ASP A 63 2.09 0.00 -29.97
CA ASP A 63 1.72 1.10 -30.85
C ASP A 63 1.12 2.30 -30.06
N ASN A 64 0.83 2.15 -28.76
CA ASN A 64 0.32 3.23 -27.90
C ASN A 64 1.45 4.18 -27.48
N SER A 65 1.76 5.14 -28.36
CA SER A 65 2.70 6.25 -28.11
C SER A 65 2.04 7.49 -27.48
N GLU A 66 0.74 7.44 -27.20
CA GLU A 66 0.02 8.57 -26.61
C GLU A 66 0.22 8.67 -25.09
N SER A 67 0.43 9.90 -24.60
CA SER A 67 0.54 10.24 -23.18
C SER A 67 -0.78 10.15 -22.39
N ARG A 68 -1.76 9.37 -22.89
CA ARG A 68 -3.07 9.16 -22.26
C ARG A 68 -3.27 7.67 -21.96
N LEU A 69 -4.00 7.39 -20.87
CA LEU A 69 -4.27 6.04 -20.42
C LEU A 69 -5.18 5.29 -21.42
N SER A 70 -4.66 4.23 -22.04
CA SER A 70 -5.38 3.37 -22.99
C SER A 70 -5.93 2.12 -22.31
N VAL A 71 -7.19 1.75 -22.62
CA VAL A 71 -7.85 0.53 -22.10
C VAL A 71 -8.11 -0.43 -23.26
N ILE A 72 -7.59 -1.65 -23.16
CA ILE A 72 -7.77 -2.71 -24.17
C ILE A 72 -8.70 -3.80 -23.61
N PRO A 73 -9.98 -3.83 -24.01
CA PRO A 73 -10.92 -4.83 -23.52
C PRO A 73 -10.69 -6.19 -24.19
N ILE A 74 -10.60 -7.26 -23.39
CA ILE A 74 -10.61 -8.65 -23.87
C ILE A 74 -11.99 -9.23 -23.61
N VAL A 75 -12.76 -9.46 -24.68
CA VAL A 75 -14.17 -9.89 -24.62
C VAL A 75 -14.39 -11.28 -25.22
N GLY A 76 -15.52 -11.93 -24.89
CA GLY A 76 -15.87 -13.27 -25.37
C GLY A 76 -16.61 -14.12 -24.32
N MET A 77 -17.12 -15.28 -24.73
CA MET A 77 -17.86 -16.20 -23.85
C MET A 77 -17.05 -16.69 -22.63
N GLY A 78 -17.73 -17.06 -21.56
CA GLY A 78 -17.11 -17.64 -20.36
C GLY A 78 -16.30 -18.91 -20.68
N GLY A 79 -15.21 -19.16 -19.94
CA GLY A 79 -14.37 -20.36 -20.13
C GLY A 79 -13.39 -20.33 -21.32
N VAL A 80 -13.49 -19.36 -22.22
CA VAL A 80 -12.67 -19.31 -23.45
C VAL A 80 -11.17 -18.97 -23.23
N GLY A 81 -10.75 -18.71 -21.99
CA GLY A 81 -9.35 -18.38 -21.66
C GLY A 81 -8.96 -16.90 -21.77
N LYS A 82 -9.91 -15.96 -21.68
CA LYS A 82 -9.61 -14.50 -21.73
C LYS A 82 -8.59 -14.06 -20.68
N THR A 83 -8.78 -14.49 -19.44
CA THR A 83 -7.86 -14.20 -18.33
C THR A 83 -6.49 -14.85 -18.57
N THR A 84 -6.45 -16.04 -19.18
CA THR A 84 -5.21 -16.72 -19.57
C THR A 84 -4.46 -15.94 -20.64
N LEU A 85 -5.15 -15.49 -21.70
CA LEU A 85 -4.57 -14.64 -22.74
C LEU A 85 -4.06 -13.31 -22.18
N ALA A 86 -4.82 -12.67 -21.29
CA ALA A 86 -4.41 -11.43 -20.63
C ALA A 86 -3.12 -11.62 -19.82
N LYS A 87 -3.07 -12.67 -18.98
CA LYS A 87 -1.88 -13.02 -18.20
C LYS A 87 -0.69 -13.35 -19.09
N TRP A 88 -0.91 -14.07 -20.19
CA TRP A 88 0.14 -14.45 -21.11
C TRP A 88 0.72 -13.25 -21.87
N ALA A 89 -0.14 -12.41 -22.46
CA ALA A 89 0.27 -11.17 -23.09
C ALA A 89 1.03 -10.26 -22.11
N TYR A 90 0.56 -10.14 -20.87
CA TYR A 90 1.25 -9.41 -19.81
C TYR A 90 2.65 -9.97 -19.49
N SER A 91 2.84 -11.29 -19.53
CA SER A 91 4.13 -11.90 -19.22
C SER A 91 5.21 -11.70 -20.29
N VAL A 92 4.81 -11.55 -21.55
CA VAL A 92 5.74 -11.46 -22.69
C VAL A 92 5.88 -10.04 -23.26
N ALA A 93 4.99 -9.12 -22.90
CA ALA A 93 5.08 -7.75 -23.38
C ALA A 93 6.33 -7.07 -22.83
N GLU A 94 7.29 -6.77 -23.72
CA GLU A 94 8.45 -5.93 -23.45
C GLU A 94 8.03 -4.44 -23.50
N GLY A 95 8.66 -3.58 -22.70
CA GLY A 95 8.39 -2.13 -22.70
C GLY A 95 7.55 -1.60 -21.52
N PHE A 96 7.11 -2.47 -20.59
CA PHE A 96 6.62 -2.01 -19.29
C PHE A 96 7.78 -1.87 -18.29
N ASP A 97 8.59 -0.81 -18.44
CA ASP A 97 9.65 -0.47 -17.49
C ASP A 97 9.10 -0.24 -16.07
N LEU A 98 7.83 0.17 -15.97
CA LEU A 98 7.09 0.37 -14.73
C LEU A 98 5.80 -0.46 -14.73
N LYS A 99 5.87 -1.63 -14.11
CA LYS A 99 4.71 -2.48 -13.86
C LYS A 99 3.88 -1.91 -12.71
N ALA A 100 3.05 -0.89 -12.93
CA ALA A 100 2.21 -0.36 -11.87
C ALA A 100 0.97 -1.24 -11.66
N TRP A 101 0.79 -1.80 -10.46
CA TRP A 101 -0.47 -2.40 -10.06
C TRP A 101 -1.34 -1.30 -9.45
N THR A 102 -2.45 -0.95 -10.10
CA THR A 102 -3.42 0.02 -9.57
C THR A 102 -4.71 -0.70 -9.24
N LEU A 103 -5.37 -0.26 -8.17
CA LEU A 103 -6.70 -0.73 -7.83
C LEU A 103 -7.73 0.18 -8.51
N PRO A 104 -8.77 -0.38 -9.15
CA PRO A 104 -9.81 0.43 -9.75
C PRO A 104 -10.63 1.13 -8.67
N GLU A 105 -11.09 2.37 -8.93
CA GLU A 105 -11.97 3.09 -7.99
C GLU A 105 -13.30 2.37 -7.73
N SER A 106 -13.74 1.50 -8.65
CA SER A 106 -14.94 0.68 -8.43
C SER A 106 -14.79 -0.31 -7.26
N LEU A 107 -13.58 -0.63 -6.82
CA LEU A 107 -13.32 -1.40 -5.60
C LEU A 107 -14.00 -0.73 -4.39
N CYS A 108 -14.00 0.60 -4.36
CA CYS A 108 -14.58 1.41 -3.29
C CYS A 108 -16.11 1.29 -3.20
N ASN A 109 -16.77 0.68 -4.19
CA ASN A 109 -18.20 0.41 -4.17
C ASN A 109 -18.54 -0.90 -3.44
N LEU A 110 -17.55 -1.67 -3.01
CA LEU A 110 -17.74 -2.91 -2.26
C LEU A 110 -17.96 -2.62 -0.77
N TYR A 111 -19.07 -1.95 -0.44
CA TYR A 111 -19.38 -1.51 0.93
C TYR A 111 -19.47 -2.64 1.98
N ASN A 112 -19.69 -3.88 1.53
CA ASN A 112 -19.70 -5.08 2.40
C ASN A 112 -18.33 -5.76 2.53
N LEU A 113 -17.29 -5.24 1.88
CA LEU A 113 -15.96 -5.85 1.92
C LEU A 113 -15.39 -5.79 3.34
N GLN A 114 -15.06 -6.95 3.90
CA GLN A 114 -14.49 -7.08 5.25
C GLN A 114 -12.97 -7.31 5.23
N THR A 115 -12.47 -7.97 4.19
CA THR A 115 -11.05 -8.31 4.06
C THR A 115 -10.56 -7.92 2.68
N LEU A 116 -9.47 -7.15 2.63
CA LEU A 116 -8.77 -6.78 1.41
C LEU A 116 -7.30 -7.20 1.55
N MET A 117 -6.89 -8.19 0.75
CA MET A 117 -5.53 -8.73 0.76
C MET A 117 -4.77 -8.21 -0.46
N LEU A 118 -3.71 -7.45 -0.20
CA LEU A 118 -2.82 -6.85 -1.21
C LEU A 118 -1.36 -7.19 -0.94
N ASN A 119 -1.11 -8.19 -0.10
CA ASN A 119 0.22 -8.64 0.25
C ASN A 119 0.98 -9.09 -1.00
N GLY A 120 2.24 -8.65 -1.13
CA GLY A 120 3.11 -9.02 -2.25
C GLY A 120 2.84 -8.22 -3.52
N CYS A 121 1.95 -7.22 -3.48
CA CYS A 121 1.81 -6.26 -4.57
C CYS A 121 2.96 -5.22 -4.53
N TYR A 122 4.19 -5.65 -4.82
CA TYR A 122 5.40 -4.84 -4.70
C TYR A 122 5.36 -3.51 -5.47
N CYS A 123 4.60 -3.45 -6.56
CA CYS A 123 4.46 -2.25 -7.38
C CYS A 123 3.20 -1.41 -7.10
N LEU A 124 2.41 -1.78 -6.10
CA LEU A 124 1.27 -0.98 -5.65
C LEU A 124 1.79 0.25 -4.90
N THR A 125 1.66 1.42 -5.52
CA THR A 125 2.18 2.69 -4.98
C THR A 125 1.12 3.60 -4.39
N LYS A 126 -0.16 3.37 -4.73
CA LYS A 126 -1.32 4.14 -4.26
C LYS A 126 -2.52 3.23 -4.08
N LEU A 127 -3.32 3.51 -3.05
CA LEU A 127 -4.66 2.98 -2.90
C LEU A 127 -5.68 3.93 -3.56
N PRO A 128 -6.88 3.45 -3.91
CA PRO A 128 -7.95 4.30 -4.45
C PRO A 128 -8.35 5.42 -3.47
N ASN A 129 -8.81 6.55 -3.98
CA ASN A 129 -9.23 7.68 -3.14
C ASN A 129 -10.53 7.37 -2.38
N GLY A 130 -11.39 6.53 -2.94
CA GLY A 130 -12.67 6.13 -2.34
C GLY A 130 -12.57 5.11 -1.20
N MET A 131 -11.36 4.76 -0.72
CA MET A 131 -11.16 3.70 0.29
C MET A 131 -12.01 3.88 1.56
N HIS A 132 -12.34 5.12 1.88
CA HIS A 132 -13.20 5.48 3.00
C HIS A 132 -14.66 4.99 2.89
N ASN A 133 -15.10 4.52 1.72
CA ASN A 133 -16.42 3.94 1.51
C ASN A 133 -16.52 2.48 1.98
N LEU A 134 -15.38 1.82 2.26
CA LEU A 134 -15.32 0.43 2.70
C LEU A 134 -15.61 0.30 4.21
N GLY A 135 -16.73 0.87 4.69
CA GLY A 135 -17.01 1.03 6.12
C GLY A 135 -17.02 -0.27 6.95
N ASN A 136 -17.24 -1.42 6.31
CA ASN A 136 -17.20 -2.75 6.96
C ASN A 136 -15.83 -3.42 6.92
N LEU A 137 -14.80 -2.75 6.38
CA LEU A 137 -13.46 -3.32 6.24
C LEU A 137 -12.82 -3.50 7.62
N GLN A 138 -12.43 -4.75 7.90
CA GLN A 138 -11.84 -5.18 9.17
C GLN A 138 -10.37 -5.57 9.03
N HIS A 139 -9.97 -6.02 7.84
CA HIS A 139 -8.62 -6.49 7.57
C HIS A 139 -8.13 -5.91 6.25
N LEU A 140 -7.05 -5.13 6.32
CA LEU A 140 -6.34 -4.60 5.17
C LEU A 140 -4.87 -5.06 5.21
N ASP A 141 -4.53 -6.06 4.41
CA ASP A 141 -3.16 -6.59 4.34
C ASP A 141 -2.39 -5.89 3.21
N LEU A 142 -1.46 -5.02 3.57
CA LEU A 142 -0.62 -4.24 2.65
C LEU A 142 0.85 -4.67 2.67
N ARG A 143 1.19 -5.77 3.33
CA ARG A 143 2.59 -6.20 3.49
C ARG A 143 3.27 -6.37 2.14
N SER A 144 4.56 -6.05 2.07
CA SER A 144 5.33 -6.18 0.83
C SER A 144 4.75 -5.37 -0.35
N THR A 145 4.22 -4.17 -0.10
CA THR A 145 3.84 -3.19 -1.13
C THR A 145 4.69 -1.92 -1.00
N SER A 146 4.76 -1.12 -2.08
CA SER A 146 5.57 0.11 -2.13
C SER A 146 4.71 1.37 -1.98
N LEU A 147 3.74 1.33 -1.06
CA LEU A 147 2.76 2.39 -0.88
C LEU A 147 3.45 3.69 -0.48
N LYS A 148 3.18 4.79 -1.20
CA LYS A 148 3.82 6.08 -0.95
C LYS A 148 3.15 6.89 0.16
N GLU A 149 1.84 6.73 0.33
CA GLU A 149 1.00 7.40 1.33
C GLU A 149 -0.33 6.65 1.47
N MET A 150 -1.00 6.82 2.61
CA MET A 150 -2.36 6.32 2.82
C MET A 150 -3.40 7.15 2.03
N PRO A 151 -4.52 6.53 1.61
CA PRO A 151 -5.61 7.25 0.94
C PRO A 151 -6.32 8.19 1.91
N GLY A 152 -6.89 9.27 1.37
CA GLY A 152 -7.62 10.26 2.15
C GLY A 152 -8.84 9.69 2.87
N GLY A 153 -9.02 10.04 4.15
CA GLY A 153 -10.22 9.68 4.91
C GLY A 153 -10.27 8.24 5.43
N ILE A 154 -9.13 7.56 5.52
CA ILE A 154 -9.02 6.21 6.09
C ILE A 154 -9.54 6.14 7.54
N SER A 155 -9.55 7.26 8.27
CA SER A 155 -10.17 7.40 9.61
C SER A 155 -11.64 6.98 9.69
N LYS A 156 -12.36 6.95 8.56
CA LYS A 156 -13.75 6.51 8.50
C LYS A 156 -13.91 4.99 8.65
N LEU A 157 -12.84 4.21 8.48
CA LEU A 157 -12.83 2.75 8.60
C LEU A 157 -12.77 2.29 10.06
N LYS A 158 -13.84 2.58 10.82
CA LYS A 158 -13.89 2.37 12.28
C LYS A 158 -13.69 0.93 12.71
N HIS A 159 -14.07 -0.03 11.87
CA HIS A 159 -13.98 -1.46 12.15
C HIS A 159 -12.65 -2.09 11.72
N LEU A 160 -11.72 -1.29 11.17
CA LEU A 160 -10.43 -1.79 10.73
C LEU A 160 -9.59 -2.20 11.93
N SER A 161 -9.38 -3.51 12.07
CA SER A 161 -8.67 -4.12 13.20
C SER A 161 -7.28 -4.62 12.84
N ILE A 162 -7.09 -5.08 11.61
CA ILE A 162 -5.81 -5.57 11.10
C ILE A 162 -5.32 -4.63 10.01
N LEU A 163 -4.24 -3.90 10.35
CA LEU A 163 -3.44 -3.09 9.45
C LEU A 163 -2.00 -3.20 9.96
N TYR A 164 -1.05 -3.59 9.11
CA TYR A 164 0.32 -3.85 9.56
C TYR A 164 1.17 -2.58 9.63
N TYR A 165 0.94 -1.62 8.73
CA TYR A 165 1.64 -0.35 8.73
C TYR A 165 0.78 0.78 8.17
N PHE A 166 1.17 2.01 8.49
CA PHE A 166 0.55 3.25 8.03
C PHE A 166 1.61 4.21 7.49
N VAL A 167 1.46 4.63 6.23
CA VAL A 167 2.38 5.59 5.60
C VAL A 167 1.82 6.99 5.72
N VAL A 168 2.45 7.82 6.56
CA VAL A 168 2.02 9.20 6.78
C VAL A 168 2.23 10.02 5.52
N GLY A 169 1.14 10.54 4.95
CA GLY A 169 1.19 11.44 3.80
C GLY A 169 1.43 12.89 4.21
N LYS A 170 1.72 13.74 3.21
CA LYS A 170 2.00 15.17 3.43
C LYS A 170 0.73 16.02 3.55
N GLN A 171 -0.41 15.53 3.04
CA GLN A 171 -1.68 16.25 3.03
C GLN A 171 -2.47 15.96 4.32
N LYS A 172 -3.40 16.86 4.65
CA LYS A 172 -4.12 16.80 5.93
C LYS A 172 -5.03 15.58 6.05
N ASP A 173 -5.57 15.11 4.94
CA ASP A 173 -6.51 13.98 4.83
C ASP A 173 -5.81 12.62 4.75
N CYS A 174 -4.50 12.58 4.54
CA CYS A 174 -3.65 11.38 4.60
C CYS A 174 -2.57 11.45 5.70
N GLY A 175 -2.67 12.44 6.59
CA GLY A 175 -1.73 12.66 7.69
C GLY A 175 -1.94 11.71 8.87
N ILE A 176 -1.05 11.80 9.85
CA ILE A 176 -1.05 10.93 11.04
C ILE A 176 -2.34 11.05 11.88
N GLN A 177 -3.08 12.16 11.75
CA GLN A 177 -4.35 12.39 12.43
C GLN A 177 -5.43 11.38 12.04
N GLU A 178 -5.34 10.80 10.84
CA GLU A 178 -6.30 9.79 10.37
C GLU A 178 -6.29 8.53 11.23
N LEU A 179 -5.14 8.19 11.84
CA LEU A 179 -5.04 7.10 12.81
C LEU A 179 -5.95 7.30 14.03
N GLY A 180 -6.38 8.54 14.30
CA GLY A 180 -7.30 8.84 15.39
C GLY A 180 -8.67 8.18 15.25
N GLY A 181 -9.09 7.86 14.01
CA GLY A 181 -10.35 7.15 13.73
C GLY A 181 -10.26 5.62 13.78
N LEU A 182 -9.05 5.07 13.78
CA LEU A 182 -8.79 3.63 13.73
C LEU A 182 -8.62 3.04 15.15
N SER A 183 -9.66 3.08 15.97
CA SER A 183 -9.58 2.70 17.39
C SER A 183 -9.30 1.21 17.63
N ASP A 184 -9.75 0.35 16.71
CA ASP A 184 -9.82 -1.10 16.92
C ASP A 184 -8.58 -1.85 16.44
N LEU A 185 -7.50 -1.12 16.08
CA LEU A 185 -6.25 -1.70 15.60
C LEU A 185 -5.61 -2.61 16.63
N LYS A 186 -5.12 -3.76 16.17
CA LYS A 186 -4.52 -4.81 17.01
C LYS A 186 -3.20 -5.32 16.47
N GLY A 187 -2.40 -5.90 17.36
CA GLY A 187 -1.17 -6.61 17.01
C GLY A 187 0.04 -5.69 16.82
N SER A 188 0.95 -6.09 15.92
CA SER A 188 2.13 -5.30 15.58
C SER A 188 1.81 -4.27 14.50
N PHE A 189 2.16 -3.01 14.78
CA PHE A 189 1.83 -1.86 13.95
C PHE A 189 3.07 -1.01 13.66
N GLU A 190 3.22 -0.55 12.42
CA GLU A 190 4.33 0.30 12.02
C GLU A 190 3.85 1.63 11.43
N ILE A 191 4.46 2.75 11.83
CA ILE A 191 4.18 4.07 11.25
C ILE A 191 5.40 4.51 10.46
N LEU A 192 5.22 4.68 9.16
CA LEU A 192 6.25 5.07 8.22
C LEU A 192 6.13 6.55 7.86
N LYS A 193 7.25 7.15 7.46
CA LYS A 193 7.37 8.55 7.00
C LYS A 193 7.00 9.60 8.05
N LEU A 194 7.43 9.39 9.29
CA LEU A 194 7.16 10.31 10.40
C LEU A 194 7.75 11.70 10.24
N GLU A 195 8.71 11.90 9.32
CA GLU A 195 9.21 13.22 8.91
C GLU A 195 8.10 14.14 8.38
N ASN A 196 6.99 13.58 7.88
CA ASN A 196 5.83 14.36 7.44
C ASN A 196 5.00 14.92 8.61
N VAL A 197 5.27 14.50 9.86
CA VAL A 197 4.57 15.00 11.05
C VAL A 197 5.25 16.28 11.55
N VAL A 198 4.70 17.42 11.12
CA VAL A 198 5.31 18.73 11.38
C VAL A 198 4.79 19.42 12.64
N ASP A 199 3.73 18.91 13.28
CA ASP A 199 3.11 19.53 14.45
C ASP A 199 2.68 18.47 15.49
N VAL A 200 3.07 18.71 16.76
CA VAL A 200 2.76 17.85 17.91
C VAL A 200 1.26 17.62 18.08
N ARG A 201 0.43 18.61 17.70
CA ARG A 201 -1.04 18.47 17.72
C ARG A 201 -1.51 17.35 16.78
N GLN A 202 -0.84 17.17 15.65
CA GLN A 202 -1.16 16.09 14.69
C GLN A 202 -0.89 14.72 15.30
N ALA A 203 0.29 14.57 15.92
CA ALA A 203 0.65 13.33 16.61
C ALA A 203 -0.33 13.01 17.75
N LYS A 204 -0.76 14.02 18.51
CA LYS A 204 -1.79 13.83 19.56
C LYS A 204 -3.13 13.38 18.99
N SER A 205 -3.55 13.91 17.83
CA SER A 205 -4.78 13.49 17.14
C SER A 205 -4.76 12.03 16.68
N ALA A 206 -3.58 11.42 16.54
CA ALA A 206 -3.47 10.00 16.21
C ALA A 206 -3.97 9.08 17.34
N ARG A 207 -4.10 9.60 18.59
CA ARG A 207 -4.65 8.87 19.76
C ARG A 207 -4.04 7.48 19.94
N MET A 208 -2.71 7.36 19.81
CA MET A 208 -2.02 6.07 19.90
C MET A 208 -2.10 5.44 21.28
N LEU A 209 -2.13 6.26 22.35
CA LEU A 209 -2.29 5.79 23.74
C LEU A 209 -3.64 5.13 24.01
N GLU A 210 -4.65 5.37 23.17
CA GLU A 210 -5.99 4.80 23.35
C GLU A 210 -6.14 3.43 22.66
N LYS A 211 -5.14 3.01 21.88
CA LYS A 211 -5.13 1.75 21.13
C LYS A 211 -4.54 0.62 21.97
N ASN A 212 -5.31 0.18 22.95
CA ASN A 212 -4.89 -0.78 23.99
C ASN A 212 -4.56 -2.19 23.47
N HIS A 213 -4.81 -2.47 22.19
CA HIS A 213 -4.61 -3.79 21.59
C HIS A 213 -3.40 -3.85 20.65
N ILE A 214 -2.60 -2.77 20.58
CA ILE A 214 -1.32 -2.78 19.87
C ILE A 214 -0.27 -3.37 20.79
N ASP A 215 0.29 -4.50 20.38
CA ASP A 215 1.32 -5.23 21.13
C ASP A 215 2.71 -4.64 20.87
N ASN A 216 2.98 -4.23 19.62
CA ASN A 216 4.26 -3.67 19.21
C ASN A 216 4.04 -2.47 18.29
N LEU A 217 4.76 -1.37 18.53
CA LEU A 217 4.72 -0.17 17.71
C LEU A 217 6.12 0.14 17.17
N SER A 218 6.28 0.09 15.85
CA SER A 218 7.47 0.55 15.12
C SER A 218 7.24 1.95 14.57
N LEU A 219 8.25 2.81 14.66
CA LEU A 219 8.23 4.19 14.19
C LEU A 219 9.42 4.41 13.26
N GLU A 220 9.14 4.72 12.00
CA GLU A 220 10.16 4.93 10.97
C GLU A 220 10.10 6.34 10.39
N TRP A 221 11.26 6.98 10.32
CA TRP A 221 11.52 8.20 9.57
C TRP A 221 12.21 7.82 8.27
N GLY A 222 11.78 8.41 7.16
CA GLY A 222 12.47 8.35 5.89
C GLY A 222 13.86 8.97 6.00
N ALA A 223 14.81 8.41 5.25
CA ALA A 223 16.08 9.10 5.01
C ALA A 223 15.74 10.43 4.32
N GLY A 224 16.12 11.55 4.92
CA GLY A 224 15.84 12.87 4.35
C GLY A 224 16.45 12.96 2.96
N ASP A 225 15.61 13.09 1.93
CA ASP A 225 16.04 13.62 0.64
C ASP A 225 16.32 15.11 0.85
N GLU A 226 17.60 15.49 0.99
CA GLU A 226 18.13 16.80 0.64
C GLU A 226 19.67 16.80 0.68
N MET A 227 20.28 16.34 -0.42
CA MET A 227 21.41 17.10 -0.98
C MET A 227 20.91 17.74 -2.27
N VAL A 228 20.26 18.89 -2.14
CA VAL A 228 20.29 19.88 -3.21
C VAL A 228 21.73 20.37 -3.23
N SER A 229 22.54 19.86 -4.15
CA SER A 229 23.81 20.47 -4.49
C SER A 229 23.49 21.84 -5.09
N ASN A 230 23.53 22.87 -4.24
CA ASN A 230 23.76 24.23 -4.72
C ASN A 230 25.15 24.22 -5.35
N THR A 231 25.21 24.12 -6.68
CA THR A 231 26.35 24.61 -7.43
C THR A 231 26.10 26.08 -7.73
N ASP A 232 27.01 26.89 -7.21
CA ASP A 232 27.24 28.31 -7.55
C ASP A 232 27.35 28.56 -9.05
#